data_AF-A0A7Y4YBR6-F1
#
_entry.id   AF-A0A7Y4YBR6-F1
#
_cell.length_a   1.000
_cell.length_b   1.000
_cell.length_c   1.000
_cell.angle_alpha   90.00
_cell.angle_beta   90.00
_cell.angle_gamma   90.00
#
_symmetry.space_group_name_H-M   'P 1'
#
loop_
_entity.id
_entity.type
_entity.pdbx_description
1 polymer ?
#
loop_
_entity_poly.entity_id
_entity_poly.type
_entity_poly.pdbx_seq_one_letter_code
_entity_poly.pdbx_strand_id
1 'polypeptide(L)'
;MKKTFTIVTLSILVWSCAKKVTPVASGSGVSSNSGSVVNAPATSANTETVPTANTTPLGTTPATPAGSRTTPAEGSTKSPEMMGQSTYNAKCGKCHGLKVTTDYTAERWISIMQVMAQKARLDDTEKENVLSYVKANAKK
;
A
#
# COMPACT_ATOMS: atom_id res chain seq x y z
N MET A 1 37.08 -32.96 22.49
CA MET A 1 38.43 -32.37 22.62
C MET A 1 38.39 -30.93 22.11
N LYS A 2 38.44 -30.00 23.06
CA LYS A 2 38.75 -28.57 22.95
C LYS A 2 39.89 -28.26 21.97
N LYS A 3 39.72 -27.22 21.13
CA LYS A 3 40.80 -26.34 20.65
C LYS A 3 40.21 -25.02 20.16
N THR A 4 40.27 -24.05 21.05
CA THR A 4 40.17 -22.61 20.82
C THR A 4 41.40 -22.13 20.04
N PHE A 5 41.20 -21.25 19.05
CA PHE A 5 42.24 -20.34 18.57
C PHE A 5 41.68 -18.90 18.53
N THR A 6 42.25 -18.10 19.42
CA THR A 6 42.35 -16.62 19.53
C THR A 6 42.48 -15.92 18.17
N ILE A 7 41.67 -14.89 17.85
CA ILE A 7 41.87 -13.43 18.07
C ILE A 7 43.17 -12.89 17.43
N VAL A 8 43.09 -11.67 16.86
CA VAL A 8 44.15 -10.81 16.23
C VAL A 8 44.20 -11.09 14.72
N THR A 9 43.92 -10.20 13.77
CA THR A 9 43.99 -8.73 13.53
C THR A 9 43.20 -8.51 12.22
N LEU A 10 42.59 -7.39 11.88
CA LEU A 10 43.23 -6.13 11.54
C LEU A 10 42.12 -5.16 11.09
N SER A 11 42.09 -3.99 11.71
CA SER A 11 41.28 -2.84 11.32
C SER A 11 41.49 -2.44 9.86
N ILE A 12 40.40 -2.17 9.14
CA ILE A 12 40.41 -1.15 8.10
C ILE A 12 39.18 -0.26 8.31
N LEU A 13 39.36 0.79 9.11
CA LEU A 13 38.49 1.96 9.08
C LEU A 13 38.80 2.72 7.79
N VAL A 14 37.92 2.63 6.80
CA VAL A 14 37.85 3.65 5.75
C VAL A 14 36.53 4.37 5.93
N TRP A 15 36.56 5.48 6.68
CA TRP A 15 35.54 6.50 6.50
C TRP A 15 36.21 7.87 6.42
N SER A 16 36.54 8.22 5.18
CA SER A 16 36.98 9.54 4.76
C SER A 16 35.90 10.57 5.06
N CYS A 17 36.20 11.48 5.98
CA CYS A 17 35.56 12.79 6.08
C CYS A 17 36.56 13.84 5.62
N ALA A 18 36.24 14.60 4.57
CA ALA A 18 36.38 16.06 4.56
C ALA A 18 36.02 16.71 3.21
N LYS A 19 34.95 17.52 3.28
CA LYS A 19 34.88 18.94 2.87
C LYS A 19 35.00 19.26 1.36
N LYS A 20 33.88 19.66 0.76
CA LYS A 20 33.77 21.05 0.29
C LYS A 20 32.31 21.52 0.16
N VAL A 21 32.02 22.56 0.93
CA VAL A 21 30.86 23.44 0.81
C VAL A 21 31.09 24.43 -0.33
N THR A 22 30.09 24.60 -1.19
CA THR A 22 29.84 25.84 -1.95
C THR A 22 28.31 26.01 -2.09
N PRO A 23 27.71 27.10 -1.59
CA PRO A 23 26.35 27.46 -1.91
C PRO A 23 26.32 28.15 -3.28
N VAL A 24 25.51 27.65 -4.21
CA VAL A 24 25.20 28.33 -5.47
C VAL A 24 23.73 28.73 -5.47
N ALA A 25 23.56 30.04 -5.54
CA ALA A 25 22.43 30.83 -6.04
C ALA A 25 21.04 30.18 -6.06
N SER A 26 20.16 30.80 -5.27
CA SER A 26 18.73 30.97 -5.56
C SER A 26 18.47 31.16 -7.05
N GLY A 27 17.83 30.17 -7.66
CA GLY A 27 17.04 30.33 -8.87
C GLY A 27 15.58 30.23 -8.48
N SER A 28 14.90 31.38 -8.46
CA SER A 28 13.45 31.48 -8.34
C SER A 28 12.79 30.77 -9.54
N GLY A 29 12.37 29.53 -9.33
CA GLY A 29 11.46 28.82 -10.23
C GLY A 29 10.02 29.14 -9.84
N VAL A 30 9.46 30.16 -10.49
CA VAL A 30 8.06 30.55 -10.37
C VAL A 30 7.15 29.35 -10.64
N SER A 31 6.42 28.92 -9.62
CA SER A 31 5.28 28.03 -9.74
C SER A 31 4.19 28.74 -10.53
N SER A 32 4.05 28.40 -11.81
CA SER A 32 2.88 28.76 -12.61
C SER A 32 1.76 27.77 -12.30
N ASN A 33 0.95 28.04 -11.28
CA ASN A 33 -0.35 27.42 -11.15
C ASN A 33 -1.32 28.17 -12.07
N SER A 34 -1.58 27.61 -13.26
CA SER A 34 -2.69 28.05 -14.10
C SER A 34 -4.00 27.77 -13.37
N GLY A 35 -4.62 28.85 -12.88
CA GLY A 35 -6.02 28.83 -12.48
C GLY A 35 -6.90 28.64 -13.70
N SER A 36 -7.68 27.56 -13.71
CA SER A 36 -8.90 27.46 -14.51
C SER A 36 -10.01 27.04 -13.56
N VAL A 37 -10.63 28.06 -12.98
CA VAL A 37 -11.95 27.98 -12.37
C VAL A 37 -12.93 28.50 -13.42
N VAL A 38 -13.84 27.64 -13.88
CA VAL A 38 -15.29 27.89 -13.90
C VAL A 38 -15.99 26.58 -14.24
N ASN A 39 -16.59 25.96 -13.22
CA ASN A 39 -17.63 24.95 -13.37
C ASN A 39 -18.92 25.63 -13.83
N ALA A 40 -19.56 25.07 -14.86
CA ALA A 40 -20.97 25.28 -15.14
C ALA A 40 -21.81 24.20 -14.42
N PRO A 41 -22.98 24.53 -13.85
CA PRO A 41 -23.89 23.56 -13.26
C PRO A 41 -24.81 22.98 -14.34
N ALA A 42 -24.85 21.65 -14.44
CA ALA A 42 -25.94 20.95 -15.11
C ALA A 42 -26.56 19.97 -14.10
N THR A 43 -27.68 20.43 -13.56
CA THR A 43 -28.80 19.65 -13.02
C THR A 43 -29.17 18.48 -13.94
N SER A 44 -29.36 17.30 -13.37
CA SER A 44 -30.50 16.46 -13.75
C SER A 44 -30.81 15.43 -12.68
N ALA A 45 -32.05 15.50 -12.21
CA ALA A 45 -32.71 14.53 -11.37
C ALA A 45 -32.96 13.23 -12.16
N ASN A 46 -32.98 12.10 -11.45
CA ASN A 46 -33.95 11.06 -11.76
C ASN A 46 -34.28 10.25 -10.50
N THR A 47 -35.58 10.24 -10.23
CA THR A 47 -36.33 9.41 -9.30
C THR A 47 -36.84 8.21 -10.08
N GLU A 48 -36.63 6.99 -9.61
CA GLU A 48 -37.56 5.83 -9.67
C GLU A 48 -36.82 4.60 -9.13
N THR A 49 -37.21 4.07 -7.96
CA THR A 49 -38.24 3.04 -7.73
C THR A 49 -37.70 1.60 -7.85
N VAL A 50 -37.58 0.98 -6.67
CA VAL A 50 -37.44 -0.46 -6.33
C VAL A 50 -38.76 -1.17 -6.70
N PRO A 51 -38.85 -2.44 -7.18
CA PRO A 51 -38.50 -3.62 -6.37
C PRO A 51 -38.11 -4.95 -7.08
N THR A 52 -37.60 -5.89 -6.27
CA THR A 52 -37.97 -7.33 -6.19
C THR A 52 -36.80 -8.31 -6.21
N ALA A 53 -36.92 -9.28 -5.29
CA ALA A 53 -36.05 -10.38 -4.92
C ALA A 53 -35.81 -11.43 -6.01
N ASN A 54 -34.71 -12.19 -5.92
CA ASN A 54 -34.77 -13.65 -5.72
C ASN A 54 -33.41 -14.31 -5.49
N THR A 55 -33.36 -15.07 -4.40
CA THR A 55 -32.97 -16.50 -4.27
C THR A 55 -31.58 -17.00 -4.71
N THR A 56 -30.90 -17.55 -3.70
CA THR A 56 -29.77 -18.50 -3.66
C THR A 56 -29.93 -19.71 -4.60
N PRO A 57 -28.82 -20.31 -5.08
CA PRO A 57 -28.60 -21.70 -4.67
C PRO A 57 -27.17 -22.03 -4.24
N LEU A 58 -27.13 -23.02 -3.35
CA LEU A 58 -26.03 -23.67 -2.67
C LEU A 58 -25.13 -24.48 -3.64
N GLY A 59 -23.82 -24.52 -3.39
CA GLY A 59 -22.86 -25.33 -4.16
C GLY A 59 -21.54 -25.61 -3.44
N THR A 60 -21.59 -26.61 -2.56
CA THR A 60 -20.57 -27.56 -2.04
C THR A 60 -19.11 -27.52 -2.57
N THR A 61 -18.18 -27.22 -1.63
CA THR A 61 -16.81 -27.77 -1.27
C THR A 61 -15.80 -28.21 -2.34
N PRO A 62 -14.44 -28.18 -2.10
CA PRO A 62 -13.75 -28.83 -0.97
C PRO A 62 -12.43 -28.21 -0.43
N ALA A 63 -11.96 -28.81 0.69
CA ALA A 63 -10.56 -29.03 1.11
C ALA A 63 -9.92 -28.12 2.19
N THR A 64 -9.74 -28.74 3.35
CA THR A 64 -8.78 -28.47 4.44
C THR A 64 -7.32 -28.58 3.97
N PRO A 65 -6.41 -27.73 4.47
CA PRO A 65 -5.39 -28.17 5.43
C PRO A 65 -5.39 -27.24 6.67
N ALA A 66 -5.53 -27.79 7.87
CA ALA A 66 -4.42 -28.13 8.75
C ALA A 66 -3.55 -26.92 9.17
N GLY A 67 -3.65 -26.55 10.45
CA GLY A 67 -2.55 -25.92 11.18
C GLY A 67 -2.68 -24.43 11.49
N SER A 68 -3.69 -24.01 12.25
CA SER A 68 -3.62 -22.73 12.96
C SER A 68 -2.72 -22.90 14.19
N ARG A 69 -1.41 -22.80 13.96
CA ARG A 69 -0.36 -22.77 14.98
C ARG A 69 -0.50 -21.48 15.80
N THR A 70 -0.71 -21.66 17.10
CA THR A 70 -0.13 -20.93 18.24
C THR A 70 0.15 -19.43 18.06
N THR A 71 -0.66 -18.62 18.73
CA THR A 71 -0.32 -17.26 19.20
C THR A 71 1.01 -17.21 19.94
N PRO A 72 1.75 -16.11 19.81
CA PRO A 72 2.03 -15.31 21.01
C PRO A 72 1.39 -13.92 20.92
N ALA A 73 0.68 -13.55 21.97
CA ALA A 73 0.18 -12.21 22.19
C ALA A 73 1.31 -11.24 22.62
N GLU A 74 1.01 -9.96 22.43
CA GLU A 74 1.55 -8.81 23.14
C GLU A 74 2.84 -8.16 22.58
N GLY A 75 2.62 -7.28 21.62
CA GLY A 75 3.58 -6.21 21.30
C GLY A 75 2.99 -5.19 20.34
N SER A 76 1.86 -4.54 20.67
CA SER A 76 1.17 -3.51 19.84
C SER A 76 1.38 -3.70 18.33
N THR A 77 1.16 -4.92 17.85
CA THR A 77 1.40 -5.27 16.45
C THR A 77 0.22 -4.71 15.67
N LYS A 78 0.47 -3.65 14.90
CA LYS A 78 -0.56 -3.09 14.03
C LYS A 78 -1.07 -4.18 13.08
N SER A 79 -2.39 -4.31 12.97
CA SER A 79 -3.04 -5.22 12.01
C SER A 79 -2.50 -4.96 10.59
N PRO A 80 -2.36 -6.01 9.75
CA PRO A 80 -2.01 -5.88 8.34
C PRO A 80 -2.80 -4.79 7.60
N GLU A 81 -4.09 -4.64 7.93
CA GLU A 81 -4.96 -3.62 7.33
C GLU A 81 -4.55 -2.19 7.73
N MET A 82 -4.16 -1.96 8.99
CA MET A 82 -3.68 -0.66 9.45
C MET A 82 -2.33 -0.30 8.82
N MET A 83 -1.43 -1.28 8.71
CA MET A 83 -0.16 -1.09 7.99
C MET A 83 -0.41 -0.84 6.50
N GLY A 84 -1.34 -1.58 5.91
CA GLY A 84 -1.78 -1.42 4.53
C GLY A 84 -2.36 -0.05 4.24
N GLN A 85 -3.20 0.47 5.14
CA GLN A 85 -3.75 1.81 5.02
C GLN A 85 -2.64 2.87 5.01
N SER A 86 -1.67 2.75 5.92
CA SER A 86 -0.53 3.67 5.97
C SER A 86 0.25 3.66 4.65
N THR A 87 0.59 2.48 4.14
CA THR A 87 1.31 2.33 2.87
C THR A 87 0.48 2.82 1.67
N TYR A 88 -0.82 2.54 1.67
CA TYR A 88 -1.75 2.97 0.61
C TYR A 88 -1.76 4.49 0.48
N ASN A 89 -1.99 5.19 1.59
CA ASN A 89 -2.02 6.66 1.62
C ASN A 89 -0.65 7.27 1.29
N ALA A 90 0.44 6.63 1.73
CA ALA A 90 1.79 7.16 1.52
C ALA A 90 2.34 6.93 0.10
N LYS A 91 2.03 5.79 -0.54
CA LYS A 91 2.69 5.35 -1.79
C LYS A 91 1.76 5.32 -3.01
N CYS A 92 0.48 4.97 -2.87
CA CYS A 92 -0.38 4.71 -4.03
C CYS A 92 -0.86 5.96 -4.77
N GLY A 93 -0.76 7.15 -4.15
CA GLY A 93 -1.09 8.44 -4.77
C GLY A 93 0.09 9.15 -5.46
N LYS A 94 1.29 8.57 -5.45
CA LYS A 94 2.52 9.27 -5.91
C LYS A 94 2.62 9.40 -7.43
N CYS A 95 2.02 8.48 -8.18
CA CYS A 95 2.15 8.42 -9.65
C CYS A 95 0.84 8.74 -10.39
N HIS A 96 -0.30 8.66 -9.71
CA HIS A 96 -1.63 9.00 -10.21
C HIS A 96 -2.53 9.27 -9.01
N GLY A 97 -3.75 9.76 -9.24
CA GLY A 97 -4.73 9.98 -8.17
C GLY A 97 -4.93 8.74 -7.30
N LEU A 98 -5.01 8.95 -5.98
CA LEU A 98 -5.29 7.90 -5.02
C LEU A 98 -6.70 7.37 -5.26
N LYS A 99 -6.81 6.07 -5.54
CA LYS A 99 -8.11 5.45 -5.86
C LYS A 99 -8.94 5.32 -4.59
N VAL A 100 -10.27 5.35 -4.74
CA VAL A 100 -11.14 5.04 -3.60
C VAL A 100 -11.26 3.52 -3.54
N THR A 101 -11.15 2.94 -2.34
CA THR A 101 -11.17 1.47 -2.19
C THR A 101 -12.47 0.86 -2.70
N THR A 102 -13.57 1.61 -2.63
CA THR A 102 -14.89 1.23 -3.12
C THR A 102 -15.08 1.38 -4.64
N ASP A 103 -14.07 1.84 -5.39
CA ASP A 103 -14.14 1.90 -6.86
C ASP A 103 -14.14 0.50 -7.48
N TYR A 104 -13.50 -0.47 -6.80
CA TYR A 104 -13.30 -1.83 -7.29
C TYR A 104 -13.75 -2.89 -6.27
N THR A 105 -14.08 -4.09 -6.76
CA THR A 105 -14.35 -5.26 -5.91
C THR A 105 -13.06 -5.84 -5.34
N ALA A 106 -13.17 -6.67 -4.31
CA ALA A 106 -12.01 -7.30 -3.65
C ALA A 106 -11.18 -8.13 -4.63
N GLU A 107 -11.80 -8.81 -5.59
CA GLU A 107 -11.14 -9.63 -6.62
C GLU A 107 -10.42 -8.74 -7.63
N ARG A 108 -11.05 -7.62 -8.03
CA ARG A 108 -10.45 -6.69 -8.99
C ARG A 108 -9.19 -6.05 -8.42
N TRP A 109 -9.17 -5.77 -7.11
CA TRP A 109 -7.98 -5.26 -6.43
C TRP A 109 -6.77 -6.19 -6.51
N ILE A 110 -6.96 -7.52 -6.59
CA ILE A 110 -5.86 -8.49 -6.71
C ILE A 110 -5.07 -8.24 -8.01
N SER A 111 -5.78 -8.14 -9.14
CA SER A 111 -5.15 -7.88 -10.44
C SER A 111 -4.51 -6.49 -10.50
N ILE A 112 -5.11 -5.47 -9.89
CA ILE A 112 -4.53 -4.12 -9.80
C ILE A 112 -3.22 -4.16 -9.01
N MET A 113 -3.20 -4.87 -7.87
CA MET A 113 -2.02 -4.96 -7.02
C MET A 113 -0.86 -5.72 -7.67
N GLN A 114 -1.11 -6.66 -8.57
CA GLN A 114 -0.03 -7.33 -9.32
C GLN A 114 0.80 -6.35 -10.14
N VAL A 115 0.16 -5.36 -10.77
CA VAL A 115 0.86 -4.36 -11.58
C VAL A 115 1.34 -3.19 -10.72
N MET A 116 0.50 -2.71 -9.78
CA MET A 116 0.80 -1.51 -9.01
C MET A 116 1.86 -1.73 -7.94
N ALA A 117 1.94 -2.91 -7.33
CA ALA A 117 2.99 -3.18 -6.33
C ALA A 117 4.40 -3.01 -6.93
N GLN A 118 4.62 -3.52 -8.14
CA GLN A 118 5.91 -3.38 -8.81
C GLN A 118 6.20 -1.93 -9.21
N LYS A 119 5.19 -1.20 -9.71
CA LYS A 119 5.33 0.20 -10.11
C LYS A 119 5.55 1.14 -8.93
N ALA A 120 4.88 0.88 -7.81
CA ALA A 120 5.03 1.62 -6.56
C ALA A 120 6.23 1.17 -5.72
N ARG A 121 6.99 0.19 -6.20
CA ARG A 121 8.15 -0.40 -5.50
C ARG A 121 7.77 -0.83 -4.07
N LEU A 122 6.67 -1.60 -3.97
CA LEU A 122 6.29 -2.26 -2.74
C LEU A 122 7.10 -3.53 -2.58
N ASP A 123 7.59 -3.78 -1.38
CA ASP A 123 8.04 -5.13 -1.02
C ASP A 123 6.83 -6.08 -0.83
N ASP A 124 7.10 -7.37 -0.67
CA ASP A 124 6.05 -8.38 -0.58
C ASP A 124 5.14 -8.18 0.66
N THR A 125 5.71 -7.73 1.78
CA THR A 125 4.95 -7.47 3.01
C THR A 125 4.06 -6.24 2.87
N GLU A 126 4.59 -5.14 2.32
CA GLU A 126 3.84 -3.94 1.98
C GLU A 126 2.69 -4.25 1.03
N LYS A 127 2.95 -5.05 -0.01
CA LYS A 127 1.95 -5.48 -0.99
C LYS A 127 0.81 -6.25 -0.32
N GLU A 128 1.12 -7.22 0.53
CA GLU A 128 0.11 -8.02 1.23
C GLU A 128 -0.72 -7.19 2.22
N ASN A 129 -0.07 -6.30 2.97
CA ASN A 129 -0.73 -5.38 3.88
C ASN A 129 -1.69 -4.45 3.11
N VAL A 130 -1.24 -3.84 2.02
CA VAL A 130 -2.08 -2.98 1.18
C VAL A 130 -3.24 -3.78 0.57
N LEU A 131 -2.98 -5.00 0.08
CA LEU A 131 -4.03 -5.86 -0.47
C LEU A 131 -5.10 -6.19 0.59
N SER A 132 -4.69 -6.44 1.83
CA SER A 132 -5.61 -6.65 2.96
C SER A 132 -6.49 -5.43 3.19
N TYR A 133 -5.86 -4.24 3.26
CA TYR A 133 -6.58 -2.97 3.43
C TYR A 133 -7.60 -2.70 2.31
N VAL A 134 -7.19 -2.78 1.04
CA VAL A 134 -8.09 -2.43 -0.07
C VAL A 134 -9.24 -3.43 -0.22
N LYS A 135 -9.02 -4.72 0.10
CA LYS A 135 -10.08 -5.75 0.10
C LYS A 135 -11.08 -5.55 1.22
N ALA A 136 -10.61 -5.23 2.43
CA ALA A 136 -11.48 -4.96 3.59
C ALA A 136 -12.42 -3.76 3.34
N ASN A 137 -12.00 -2.82 2.49
CA ASN A 137 -12.74 -1.60 2.17
C ASN A 137 -13.26 -1.56 0.72
N ALA A 138 -13.29 -2.72 0.06
CA ALA A 138 -13.71 -2.84 -1.34
C ALA A 138 -15.23 -2.64 -1.52
N LYS A 139 -15.65 -2.48 -2.77
CA LYS A 139 -17.07 -2.55 -3.14
C LYS A 139 -17.64 -3.92 -2.75
N LYS A 140 -18.79 -3.91 -2.07
CA LYS A 140 -19.56 -5.10 -1.72
C LYS A 140 -20.35 -5.64 -2.90
#